data_AF-A0A3C2ADA9-F1
#
_entry.id   AF-A0A3C2ADA9-F1
#
_cell.length_a   1.000
_cell.length_b   1.000
_cell.length_c   1.000
_cell.angle_alpha   90.00
_cell.angle_beta   90.00
_cell.angle_gamma   90.00
#
_symmetry.space_group_name_H-M   'P 1'
#
loop_
_entity.id
_entity.type
_entity.pdbx_description
1 polymer ?
#
loop_
_entity_poly.entity_id
_entity_poly.type
_entity_poly.pdbx_seq_one_letter_code
_entity_poly.pdbx_strand_id
1 'polypeptide(L)'
;QSPSVPFGQGGQTFSGLIVDARGLGVKPAMAPKIIDEDGREVYGSAYVNREWAIEQGMAGYSKDVTAAQSNQRVTATPIIVKGIKTAGQAKADIIISNVDAGKIRANAENMTFIEKCRVMIVL
;
A
#
# COMPACT_ATOMS: atom_id res chain seq x y z
N GLN A 1 21.96 -34.29 -0.95
CA GLN A 1 22.02 -33.05 -1.73
C GLN A 1 21.27 -31.99 -0.95
N SER A 2 21.98 -31.02 -0.38
CA SER A 2 21.37 -29.89 0.34
C SER A 2 20.87 -28.89 -0.70
N PRO A 3 19.64 -28.35 -0.61
CA PRO A 3 19.22 -27.32 -1.54
C PRO A 3 19.93 -26.00 -1.20
N SER A 4 20.76 -25.54 -2.13
CA SER A 4 21.37 -24.21 -2.11
C SER A 4 20.26 -23.18 -2.32
N VAL A 5 19.95 -22.39 -1.30
CA VAL A 5 19.11 -21.20 -1.45
C VAL A 5 19.95 -20.10 -2.12
N PRO A 6 19.57 -19.62 -3.32
CA PRO A 6 20.24 -18.47 -3.90
C PRO A 6 19.85 -17.22 -3.09
N PHE A 7 20.80 -16.68 -2.35
CA PHE A 7 20.71 -15.32 -1.79
C PHE A 7 20.82 -14.34 -2.95
N GLY A 8 19.67 -13.93 -3.50
CA GLY A 8 19.57 -12.82 -4.43
C GLY A 8 19.96 -11.51 -3.73
N GLN A 9 20.82 -10.73 -4.38
CA GLN A 9 21.33 -9.47 -3.86
C GLN A 9 20.21 -8.42 -3.66
N GLY A 10 19.95 -8.07 -2.40
CA GLY A 10 19.96 -6.66 -1.95
C GLY A 10 18.76 -5.73 -2.18
N GLY A 11 17.62 -6.16 -2.72
CA GLY A 11 16.41 -5.32 -2.84
C GLY A 11 15.15 -6.10 -2.53
N GLN A 12 14.47 -5.78 -1.43
CA GLN A 12 13.24 -6.48 -1.03
C GLN A 12 12.09 -6.08 -1.96
N THR A 13 11.83 -6.88 -3.01
CA THR A 13 10.72 -6.59 -3.93
C THR A 13 9.39 -6.85 -3.23
N PHE A 14 8.58 -5.82 -3.12
CA PHE A 14 7.23 -5.93 -2.55
C PHE A 14 6.20 -6.21 -3.63
N SER A 15 5.23 -7.03 -3.28
CA SER A 15 4.20 -7.49 -4.20
C SER A 15 2.88 -6.72 -4.06
N GLY A 16 2.75 -5.92 -3.00
CA GLY A 16 1.59 -5.12 -2.65
C GLY A 16 1.86 -4.27 -1.39
N LEU A 17 0.88 -3.45 -1.02
CA LEU A 17 0.94 -2.54 0.12
C LEU A 17 -0.26 -2.76 1.03
N ILE A 18 -0.01 -2.87 2.33
CA ILE A 18 -1.03 -2.89 3.37
C ILE A 18 -0.83 -1.68 4.26
N VAL A 19 -1.89 -0.90 4.47
CA VAL A 19 -1.89 0.25 5.38
C VAL A 19 -2.79 -0.07 6.57
N ASP A 20 -2.21 -0.22 7.75
CA ASP A 20 -2.96 -0.31 9.00
C ASP A 20 -3.40 1.08 9.45
N ALA A 21 -4.66 1.41 9.21
CA ALA A 21 -5.29 2.69 9.56
C ALA A 21 -6.35 2.54 10.67
N ARG A 22 -6.34 1.41 11.38
CA ARG A 22 -7.29 1.15 12.47
C ARG A 22 -7.20 2.22 13.54
N GLY A 23 -8.37 2.64 14.04
CA GLY A 23 -8.46 3.66 15.10
C GLY A 23 -8.27 5.10 14.64
N LEU A 24 -7.98 5.36 13.35
CA LEU A 24 -7.83 6.71 12.80
C LEU A 24 -9.15 7.33 12.32
N GLY A 25 -10.23 6.55 12.27
CA GLY A 25 -11.53 6.98 11.76
C GLY A 25 -11.55 7.20 10.24
N VAL A 26 -10.68 6.49 9.51
CA VAL A 26 -10.63 6.51 8.05
C VAL A 26 -11.89 5.87 7.48
N LYS A 27 -12.42 6.47 6.41
CA LYS A 27 -13.62 6.00 5.71
C LYS A 27 -13.24 5.41 4.34
N PRO A 28 -13.84 4.28 3.94
CA PRO A 28 -13.67 3.75 2.59
C PRO A 28 -14.07 4.79 1.54
N ALA A 29 -13.27 4.90 0.48
CA ALA A 29 -13.50 5.79 -0.64
C ALA A 29 -13.10 5.14 -1.97
N MET A 30 -13.59 5.72 -3.08
CA MET A 30 -13.26 5.28 -4.43
C MET A 30 -11.83 5.66 -4.84
N ALA A 31 -11.30 6.77 -4.30
CA ALA A 31 -9.98 7.29 -4.64
C ALA A 31 -9.21 7.69 -3.36
N PRO A 32 -8.87 6.74 -2.48
CA PRO A 32 -8.07 7.02 -1.30
C PRO A 32 -6.64 7.40 -1.71
N LYS A 33 -6.01 8.29 -0.94
CA LYS A 33 -4.59 8.61 -1.08
C LYS A 33 -3.79 8.19 0.13
N ILE A 34 -2.54 7.83 -0.10
CA ILE A 34 -1.53 7.66 0.94
C ILE A 34 -0.52 8.77 0.76
N ILE A 35 -0.28 9.53 1.83
CA ILE A 35 0.50 10.76 1.81
C ILE A 35 1.56 10.66 2.91
N ASP A 36 2.73 11.22 2.68
CA ASP A 36 3.75 11.35 3.73
C ASP A 36 3.52 12.58 4.63
N GLU A 37 4.38 12.76 5.62
CA GLU A 37 4.24 13.83 6.61
C GLU A 37 4.48 15.22 6.02
N ASP A 38 5.21 15.30 4.90
CA ASP A 38 5.48 16.52 4.13
C ASP A 38 4.34 16.86 3.15
N GLY A 39 3.28 16.04 3.09
CA GLY A 39 2.16 16.24 2.18
C GLY A 39 2.40 15.73 0.76
N ARG A 40 3.47 14.95 0.52
CA ARG A 40 3.74 14.37 -0.79
C ARG A 40 2.98 13.05 -0.93
N GLU A 41 2.32 12.88 -2.06
CA GLU A 41 1.60 11.66 -2.39
C GLU A 41 2.60 10.49 -2.53
N VAL A 42 2.27 9.36 -1.91
CA VAL A 42 2.97 8.08 -1.97
C VAL A 42 2.18 7.10 -2.84
N TYR A 43 0.85 7.19 -2.76
CA TYR A 43 -0.10 6.44 -3.57
C TYR A 43 -1.34 7.29 -3.82
N GLY A 44 -1.85 7.22 -5.04
CA GLY A 44 -3.09 7.88 -5.45
C GLY A 44 -3.23 7.82 -6.97
N SER A 45 -4.27 8.47 -7.50
CA SER A 45 -4.63 8.37 -8.91
C SER A 45 -3.52 8.80 -9.89
N ALA A 46 -2.54 9.59 -9.43
CA ALA A 46 -1.40 10.00 -10.24
C ALA A 46 -0.40 8.87 -10.52
N TYR A 47 -0.43 7.80 -9.73
CA TYR A 47 0.56 6.71 -9.76
C TYR A 47 -0.02 5.35 -10.18
N VAL A 48 -1.32 5.29 -10.49
CA VAL A 48 -2.00 4.05 -10.88
C VAL A 48 -2.22 3.96 -12.38
N ASN A 49 -2.22 2.75 -12.91
CA ASN A 49 -2.71 2.49 -14.26
C ASN A 49 -4.26 2.48 -14.26
N ARG A 50 -4.85 3.16 -15.23
CA ARG A 50 -6.30 3.35 -15.32
C ARG A 50 -7.07 2.05 -15.55
N GLU A 51 -6.58 1.13 -16.39
CA GLU A 51 -7.26 -0.14 -16.63
C GLU A 51 -7.35 -0.97 -15.34
N TRP A 52 -6.25 -1.03 -14.57
CA TRP A 52 -6.25 -1.70 -13.28
C TRP A 52 -7.18 -1.04 -12.27
N ALA A 53 -7.23 0.30 -12.24
CA ALA A 53 -8.15 1.03 -11.37
C ALA A 53 -9.62 0.78 -11.74
N ILE A 54 -9.94 0.56 -13.02
CA ILE A 54 -11.31 0.20 -13.47
C ILE A 54 -11.65 -1.24 -13.08
N GLU A 55 -10.74 -2.19 -13.29
CA GLU A 55 -11.02 -3.61 -13.10
C GLU A 55 -11.18 -3.99 -11.63
N GLN A 56 -10.29 -3.51 -10.76
CA GLN A 56 -10.27 -3.93 -9.36
C GLN A 56 -10.54 -2.78 -8.38
N GLY A 57 -10.60 -1.53 -8.83
CA GLY A 57 -10.66 -0.37 -7.94
C GLY A 57 -9.32 -0.04 -7.27
N MET A 58 -9.23 1.16 -6.71
CA MET A 58 -7.98 1.71 -6.16
C MET A 58 -7.44 0.90 -4.98
N ALA A 59 -8.29 0.56 -4.01
CA ALA A 59 -7.88 -0.19 -2.83
C ALA A 59 -8.94 -1.20 -2.41
N GLY A 60 -8.49 -2.30 -1.79
CA GLY A 60 -9.35 -3.18 -1.02
C GLY A 60 -9.37 -2.76 0.45
N TYR A 61 -10.42 -3.14 1.18
CA TYR A 61 -10.58 -2.81 2.60
C TYR A 61 -10.73 -4.09 3.42
N SER A 62 -10.12 -4.11 4.60
CA SER A 62 -10.22 -5.19 5.59
C SER A 62 -10.40 -4.61 6.99
N LYS A 63 -10.90 -5.43 7.92
CA LYS A 63 -10.94 -5.10 9.36
C LYS A 63 -9.76 -5.69 10.13
N ASP A 64 -9.01 -6.59 9.50
CA ASP A 64 -7.92 -7.32 10.11
C ASP A 64 -6.68 -7.34 9.19
N VAL A 65 -5.51 -7.20 9.79
CA VAL A 65 -4.23 -7.15 9.08
C VAL A 65 -3.88 -8.53 8.52
N THR A 66 -4.13 -9.61 9.27
CA THR A 66 -3.85 -10.98 8.84
C THR A 66 -4.69 -11.36 7.63
N ALA A 67 -5.98 -11.00 7.64
CA ALA A 67 -6.88 -11.17 6.51
C ALA A 67 -6.45 -10.33 5.29
N ALA A 68 -5.91 -9.13 5.52
CA ALA A 68 -5.37 -8.29 4.45
C ALA A 68 -4.10 -8.91 3.83
N GLN A 69 -3.21 -9.49 4.65
CA GLN A 69 -2.00 -10.18 4.18
C GLN A 69 -2.31 -11.40 3.32
N SER A 70 -3.36 -12.15 3.65
CA SER A 70 -3.80 -13.31 2.87
C SER A 70 -4.65 -12.95 1.64
N ASN A 71 -4.90 -11.66 1.39
CA ASN A 71 -5.75 -11.24 0.28
C ASN A 71 -5.02 -11.34 -1.07
N GLN A 72 -5.69 -11.89 -2.07
CA GLN A 72 -5.14 -12.06 -3.41
C GLN A 72 -4.69 -10.74 -4.07
N ARG A 73 -5.26 -9.59 -3.67
CA ARG A 73 -4.87 -8.27 -4.17
C ARG A 73 -3.40 -7.93 -3.91
N VAL A 74 -2.91 -8.20 -2.70
CA VAL A 74 -1.55 -7.80 -2.28
C VAL A 74 -0.52 -8.89 -2.53
N THR A 75 -0.97 -10.09 -2.91
CA THR A 75 -0.15 -11.24 -3.30
C THR A 75 0.84 -11.66 -2.20
N ALA A 76 1.98 -12.30 -2.53
CA ALA A 76 2.75 -13.11 -1.58
C ALA A 76 3.59 -12.36 -0.53
N THR A 77 4.07 -11.15 -0.83
CA THR A 77 5.03 -10.42 0.02
C THR A 77 4.70 -8.92 0.08
N PRO A 78 3.61 -8.54 0.77
CA PRO A 78 3.26 -7.14 0.94
C PRO A 78 4.20 -6.40 1.90
N ILE A 79 4.40 -5.11 1.65
CA ILE A 79 4.89 -4.19 2.68
C ILE A 79 3.72 -3.76 3.56
N ILE A 80 3.92 -3.77 4.88
CA ILE A 80 2.93 -3.31 5.86
C ILE A 80 3.44 -2.02 6.48
N VAL A 81 2.61 -0.99 6.43
CA VAL A 81 2.90 0.32 7.02
C VAL A 81 1.76 0.75 7.92
N LYS A 82 2.05 1.65 8.87
CA LYS A 82 1.06 2.16 9.81
C LYS A 82 0.67 3.58 9.47
N GLY A 83 -0.64 3.84 9.43
CA GLY A 83 -1.18 5.19 9.35
C GLY A 83 -0.97 5.92 10.68
N ILE A 84 -0.64 7.22 10.60
CA ILE A 84 -0.44 8.10 11.75
C ILE A 84 -1.69 8.95 11.99
N LYS A 85 -2.32 9.44 10.91
CA LYS A 85 -3.54 10.24 10.94
C LYS A 85 -4.27 10.17 9.60
N THR A 86 -5.52 10.63 9.58
CA THR A 86 -6.29 10.82 8.34
C THR A 86 -6.23 12.28 7.88
N ALA A 87 -6.41 12.49 6.58
CA ALA A 87 -6.47 13.80 5.95
C ALA A 87 -7.72 13.95 5.05
N GLY A 88 -7.98 15.20 4.64
CA GLY A 88 -9.10 15.57 3.79
C GLY A 88 -10.46 15.60 4.52
N GLN A 89 -11.42 16.31 3.93
CA GLN A 89 -12.76 16.44 4.50
C GLN A 89 -13.52 15.09 4.55
N ALA A 90 -13.25 14.22 3.57
CA ALA A 90 -13.86 12.89 3.50
C ALA A 90 -13.27 11.90 4.51
N LYS A 91 -12.15 12.23 5.19
CA LYS A 91 -11.39 11.32 6.05
C LYS A 91 -11.02 10.01 5.35
N ALA A 92 -10.66 10.10 4.08
CA ALA A 92 -10.34 8.96 3.23
C ALA A 92 -8.83 8.81 2.98
N ASP A 93 -8.08 9.90 3.15
CA ASP A 93 -6.65 9.92 2.93
C ASP A 93 -5.92 9.53 4.21
N ILE A 94 -4.79 8.84 4.06
CA ILE A 94 -4.01 8.31 5.18
C ILE A 94 -2.62 8.90 5.11
N ILE A 95 -2.18 9.49 6.22
CA ILE A 95 -0.82 9.98 6.39
C ILE A 95 0.02 8.90 7.05
N ILE A 96 1.16 8.56 6.45
CA ILE A 96 2.15 7.60 6.97
C ILE A 96 3.46 8.32 7.32
N SER A 97 4.36 7.62 8.03
CA SER A 97 5.67 8.20 8.37
C SER A 97 6.52 8.46 7.13
N ASN A 98 7.37 9.48 7.16
CA ASN A 98 8.36 9.74 6.11
C ASN A 98 9.31 8.55 5.92
N VAL A 99 9.60 7.79 6.99
CA VAL A 99 10.42 6.58 6.94
C VAL A 99 9.72 5.50 6.11
N ASP A 100 8.45 5.23 6.34
CA ASP A 100 7.69 4.23 5.60
C ASP A 100 7.42 4.66 4.17
N ALA A 101 7.14 5.95 3.95
CA ALA A 101 7.05 6.54 2.62
C ALA A 101 8.36 6.36 1.83
N GLY A 102 9.52 6.54 2.49
CA GLY A 102 10.83 6.27 1.93
C GLY A 102 11.01 4.80 1.52
N LYS A 103 10.60 3.85 2.36
CA LYS A 103 10.63 2.41 2.02
C LYS A 103 9.76 2.11 0.80
N ILE A 104 8.54 2.65 0.74
CA ILE A 104 7.64 2.44 -0.39
C ILE A 104 8.28 3.00 -1.66
N ARG A 105 8.79 4.24 -1.64
CA ARG A 105 9.40 4.90 -2.81
C ARG A 105 10.69 4.23 -3.28
N ALA A 106 11.56 3.79 -2.36
CA ALA A 106 12.79 3.08 -2.70
C ALA A 106 12.51 1.72 -3.38
N ASN A 107 11.35 1.13 -3.11
CA ASN A 107 10.91 -0.11 -3.78
C ASN A 107 9.92 0.17 -4.94
N ALA A 108 9.49 1.42 -5.08
CA ALA A 108 8.68 1.92 -6.19
C ALA A 108 9.51 2.11 -7.47
N GLU A 109 10.84 1.97 -7.44
CA GLU A 109 11.62 1.76 -8.68
C GLU A 109 11.13 0.51 -9.44
N ASN A 110 10.42 -0.41 -8.76
CA ASN A 110 9.66 -1.54 -9.32
C ASN A 110 8.13 -1.33 -9.21
N MET A 111 7.65 -0.11 -9.48
CA MET A 111 6.30 0.49 -9.34
C MET A 111 5.08 -0.35 -9.73
N THR A 112 5.29 -1.54 -10.30
CA THR A 112 4.27 -2.49 -10.75
C THR A 112 3.15 -2.75 -9.75
N PHE A 113 3.38 -2.78 -8.44
CA PHE A 113 2.30 -3.06 -7.48
C PHE A 113 1.43 -1.83 -7.19
N ILE A 114 2.02 -0.61 -7.19
CA ILE A 114 1.30 0.66 -7.05
C ILE A 114 0.47 0.91 -8.30
N GLU A 115 1.08 0.76 -9.48
CA GLU A 115 0.41 0.91 -10.77
C GLU A 115 -0.78 -0.06 -10.91
N LYS A 116 -0.63 -1.29 -10.41
CA LYS A 116 -1.65 -2.34 -10.43
C LYS A 116 -2.59 -2.30 -9.22
N CYS A 117 -2.73 -1.18 -8.51
CA CYS A 117 -3.69 -1.01 -7.40
C CYS A 117 -3.66 -2.12 -6.34
N ARG A 118 -2.47 -2.69 -6.06
CA ARG A 118 -2.27 -3.76 -5.09
C ARG A 118 -2.16 -3.20 -3.68
N VAL A 119 -3.22 -2.54 -3.24
CA VAL A 119 -3.28 -1.83 -1.97
C VAL A 119 -4.46 -2.33 -1.14
N MET A 120 -4.20 -2.72 0.10
CA MET A 120 -5.22 -3.03 1.09
C MET A 120 -5.14 -2.02 2.24
N ILE A 121 -6.29 -1.48 2.65
CA ILE A 121 -6.41 -0.57 3.78
C ILE A 121 -7.15 -1.31 4.89
N VAL A 122 -6.57 -1.32 6.08
CA VAL A 122 -7.17 -1.93 7.27
C VAL A 122 -7.78 -0.83 8.13
N LEU A 123 -9.07 -0.97 8.46
CA LEU A 123 -9.90 0.04 9.16
C LEU A 123 -10.39 -0.43 10.52
#